data_AF-A0A5D4TIV9-F1
#
_entry.id   AF-A0A5D4TIV9-F1
#
_cell.length_a   1.000
_cell.length_b   1.000
_cell.length_c   1.000
_cell.angle_alpha   90.00
_cell.angle_beta   90.00
_cell.angle_gamma   90.00
#
_symmetry.space_group_name_H-M   'P 1'
#
loop_
_entity.id
_entity.type
_entity.pdbx_description
1 polymer ?
#
loop_
_entity_poly.entity_id
_entity_poly.type
_entity_poly.pdbx_seq_one_letter_code
_entity_poly.pdbx_strand_id
1 'polypeptide(L)' 'MSIQKEDLHLLIDLVNEKDTKLVYNLLRVVIEKENEKETIVEADNAPLTEKEKKILKQAELDIENDDLIDWEDLNE' A
#
# COMPACT_ATOMS: atom_id res chain seq x y z
N MET A 1 -0.88 -6.56 20.81
CA MET A 1 0.52 -6.26 20.46
C MET A 1 0.45 -5.89 18.99
N SER A 2 0.41 -4.61 18.64
CA SER A 2 0.09 -4.22 17.25
C SER A 2 1.36 -4.20 16.41
N ILE A 3 1.51 -5.18 15.53
CA ILE A 3 2.53 -5.14 14.49
C ILE A 3 1.93 -4.35 13.33
N GLN A 4 2.56 -3.24 12.94
CA GLN A 4 2.12 -2.48 11.77
C GLN A 4 2.45 -3.29 10.50
N LYS A 5 1.60 -3.21 9.46
CA LYS A 5 1.81 -3.96 8.21
C LYS A 5 3.18 -3.66 7.57
N GLU A 6 3.69 -2.45 7.77
CA GLU A 6 5.00 -2.00 7.30
C GLU A 6 6.16 -2.79 7.93
N ASP A 7 6.03 -3.19 9.21
CA ASP A 7 7.05 -3.98 9.92
C ASP A 7 7.08 -5.46 9.50
N LEU A 8 6.06 -5.93 8.77
CA LEU A 8 5.97 -7.32 8.34
C LEU A 8 7.07 -7.69 7.34
N HIS A 9 7.42 -6.75 6.47
CA HIS A 9 8.46 -6.93 5.45
C HIS A 9 9.83 -7.15 6.11
N LEU A 10 10.14 -6.39 7.17
CA LEU A 10 11.37 -6.55 7.94
C LEU A 10 11.48 -7.93 8.61
N LEU A 11 10.36 -8.46 9.10
CA LEU A 11 10.33 -9.80 9.72
C LEU A 11 10.55 -10.92 8.70
N ILE A 12 10.15 -10.71 7.45
CA ILE A 12 10.31 -11.68 6.36
C ILE A 12 11.75 -11.68 5.83
N ASP A 13 12.39 -10.52 5.79
CA ASP A 13 13.79 -10.38 5.35
C ASP A 13 14.79 -11.07 6.30
N LEU A 14 14.39 -11.33 7.54
CA LEU A 14 15.18 -12.08 8.54
C LEU A 14 15.04 -13.61 8.40
N VAL A 15 14.21 -14.08 7.47
CA VAL A 15 13.92 -15.51 7.26
C VAL A 15 14.63 -15.99 6.00
N ASN A 16 15.17 -17.21 6.04
CA ASN A 16 15.71 -17.84 4.85
C ASN A 16 14.67 -17.88 3.72
N GLU A 17 15.08 -17.55 2.49
CA GLU A 17 14.24 -17.49 1.28
C GLU A 17 13.31 -18.71 1.11
N LYS A 18 13.81 -19.89 1.47
CA LYS A 18 13.07 -21.16 1.40
C LYS A 18 11.80 -21.17 2.28
N ASP A 19 11.83 -20.44 3.39
CA ASP A 19 10.80 -20.44 4.42
C ASP A 19 9.98 -19.13 4.43
N THR A 20 10.42 -18.10 3.68
CA THR A 20 9.77 -16.79 3.52
C THR A 20 8.27 -16.92 3.21
N LYS A 21 7.90 -17.77 2.24
CA LYS A 21 6.49 -17.96 1.85
C LYS A 21 5.65 -18.55 2.99
N LEU A 22 6.21 -19.47 3.75
CA LEU A 22 5.52 -20.10 4.89
C LEU A 22 5.31 -19.09 6.01
N VAL A 23 6.35 -18.32 6.35
CA VAL A 23 6.29 -17.29 7.40
C VAL A 23 5.33 -16.17 7.03
N TYR A 24 5.37 -15.71 5.77
CA TYR A 24 4.41 -14.73 5.26
C TYR A 24 2.96 -15.20 5.42
N ASN A 25 2.67 -16.44 5.00
CA ASN A 25 1.33 -17.01 5.12
C ASN A 25 0.88 -17.13 6.59
N LEU A 26 1.80 -17.49 7.50
CA LEU A 26 1.50 -17.58 8.93
C LEU A 26 1.18 -16.21 9.52
N LEU A 27 2.03 -15.21 9.26
CA LEU A 27 1.84 -13.83 9.74
C LEU A 27 0.53 -13.24 9.21
N ARG A 28 0.23 -13.47 7.93
CA ARG A 28 -1.02 -13.07 7.31
C ARG A 28 -2.24 -13.65 8.03
N VAL A 29 -2.26 -14.96 8.30
CA VAL A 29 -3.37 -15.62 9.01
C VAL A 29 -3.54 -15.09 10.43
N VAL A 30 -2.43 -14.79 11.13
CA VAL A 30 -2.47 -14.20 12.48
C VAL A 30 -3.09 -12.81 12.45
N ILE A 31 -2.68 -11.96 11.49
CA ILE A 31 -3.21 -10.61 11.32
C ILE A 31 -4.68 -10.64 10.89
N GLU A 32 -5.05 -11.50 9.94
CA GLU A 32 -6.43 -11.64 9.48
C GLU A 32 -7.35 -12.14 10.62
N LYS A 33 -6.88 -13.05 11.47
CA LYS A 33 -7.62 -13.46 12.68
C LYS A 33 -7.74 -12.35 13.74
N GLU A 34 -6.72 -11.49 13.87
CA GLU A 34 -6.79 -10.34 14.79
C GLU A 34 -7.71 -9.23 14.25
N ASN A 35 -7.78 -9.11 12.91
CA ASN A 35 -8.61 -8.15 12.16
C ASN A 35 -10.06 -8.60 11.90
N GLU A 36 -10.51 -9.76 12.39
CA GLU A 36 -11.96 -10.07 12.46
C GLU A 36 -12.73 -9.03 13.31
N LYS A 37 -12.01 -8.19 14.07
CA LYS A 37 -12.51 -6.89 14.53
C LYS A 37 -12.33 -5.86 13.42
N GLU A 38 -13.35 -5.76 12.57
CA GLU A 38 -13.60 -4.70 11.57
C GLU A 38 -12.44 -3.69 11.40
N THR A 39 -11.56 -3.93 10.43
CA THR A 39 -10.64 -2.88 9.97
C THR A 39 -11.48 -1.82 9.24
N ILE A 40 -11.95 -0.81 9.98
CA ILE A 40 -12.64 0.34 9.40
C ILE A 40 -11.57 1.17 8.68
N VAL A 41 -11.52 1.04 7.35
CA VAL A 41 -10.71 1.92 6.52
C VAL A 41 -11.45 3.25 6.45
N GLU A 42 -11.09 4.18 7.33
CA GLU A 42 -11.61 5.54 7.29
C GLU A 42 -10.90 6.30 6.17
N ALA A 43 -11.62 6.54 5.07
CA ALA A 43 -11.18 7.46 4.04
C ALA A 43 -11.36 8.90 4.54
N ASP A 44 -10.41 9.78 4.22
CA ASP A 44 -10.61 11.21 4.41
C ASP A 44 -11.71 11.70 3.45
N ASN A 45 -12.86 12.05 4.02
CA ASN A 45 -14.01 12.58 3.28
C ASN A 45 -13.99 14.11 3.21
N ALA A 46 -12.89 14.77 3.58
CA ALA A 46 -12.74 16.20 3.44
C ALA A 46 -12.87 16.61 1.96
N PRO A 47 -13.48 17.76 1.67
CA PRO A 47 -13.49 18.31 0.32
C PRO A 47 -12.05 18.55 -0.17
N LEU A 48 -11.78 18.16 -1.41
CA LEU A 48 -10.48 18.40 -2.04
C LEU A 48 -10.11 19.88 -1.98
N THR A 49 -8.88 20.16 -1.59
CA THR A 49 -8.27 21.48 -1.64
C THR A 49 -8.03 21.91 -3.09
N GLU A 50 -7.86 23.22 -3.32
CA GLU A 50 -7.58 23.75 -4.65
C GLU A 50 -6.26 23.23 -5.26
N LYS A 51 -5.31 22.79 -4.42
CA LYS A 51 -4.08 22.15 -4.88
C LYS A 51 -4.37 20.75 -5.42
N GLU A 52 -5.12 19.94 -4.68
CA GLU A 52 -5.48 18.58 -5.09
C GLU A 52 -6.35 18.58 -6.35
N LYS A 53 -7.29 19.52 -6.46
CA LYS A 53 -8.08 19.70 -7.69
C LYS A 53 -7.23 20.00 -8.92
N LYS A 54 -6.14 20.77 -8.77
CA LYS A 54 -5.21 21.05 -9.88
C LYS A 54 -4.42 19.80 -10.27
N ILE A 55 -3.97 19.02 -9.30
CA ILE A 55 -3.25 17.77 -9.54
C ILE A 55 -4.15 16.78 -10.28
N LEU A 56 -5.41 16.63 -9.86
CA LEU A 56 -6.37 15.75 -10.54
C LEU A 56 -6.64 16.19 -11.98
N LYS A 57 -6.84 17.48 -12.22
CA LYS A 57 -7.02 18.00 -13.59
C LYS A 57 -5.81 17.77 -14.48
N GLN A 58 -4.61 17.90 -13.93
CA GLN A 58 -3.39 17.62 -14.68
C GLN A 58 -3.29 16.13 -15.00
N ALA A 59 -3.53 15.27 -14.01
CA ALA A 59 -3.53 13.82 -14.20
C ALA A 59 -4.59 13.36 -15.22
N GLU A 60 -5.78 13.97 -15.26
CA GLU A 60 -6.80 13.69 -16.29
C GLU A 60 -6.29 14.02 -17.69
N LEU A 61 -5.60 15.15 -17.86
CA LEU A 61 -4.99 15.54 -19.14
C LEU A 61 -3.83 14.61 -19.52
N ASP A 62 -2.99 14.25 -18.56
CA ASP A 62 -1.84 13.36 -18.78
C ASP A 62 -2.32 11.96 -19.22
N ILE A 63 -3.40 11.45 -18.61
CA ILE A 63 -4.05 10.18 -19.02
C ILE A 63 -4.62 10.28 -20.44
N GLU A 64 -5.28 11.38 -20.81
CA GLU A 64 -5.83 11.57 -22.15
C GLU A 64 -4.73 11.64 -23.22
N ASN A 65 -3.57 12.20 -22.87
CA ASN A 65 -2.42 12.33 -23.75
C ASN A 65 -1.51 11.09 -23.77
N ASP A 66 -1.84 10.04 -23.01
CA ASP A 66 -1.00 8.84 -22.81
C ASP A 66 0.38 9.16 -22.20
N ASP A 67 0.52 10.32 -21.54
CA ASP A 67 1.71 10.77 -20.80
C ASP A 67 1.69 10.14 -19.39
N LEU A 68 1.68 8.81 -19.35
CA LEU A 68 1.69 8.05 -18.10
C LEU A 68 3.12 7.93 -17.56
N ILE A 69 3.27 8.14 -16.26
CA ILE A 69 4.53 7.89 -15.57
C ILE A 69 4.72 6.37 -15.44
N ASP A 70 5.81 5.85 -16.01
CA ASP A 70 6.24 4.48 -15.73
C ASP A 70 6.90 4.45 -14.34
N TRP A 71 6.43 3.54 -13.50
CA TRP A 71 6.96 3.36 -12.16
C TRP A 71 8.35 2.69 -12.16
N GLU A 72 8.71 2.01 -13.26
CA GLU A 72 10.04 1.43 -13.45
C GLU A 72 11.10 2.50 -13.76
N ASP A 73 10.72 3.57 -14.47
CA ASP A 73 11.60 4.71 -14.82
C ASP A 73 11.97 5.59 -13.61
N LEU A 74 11.24 5.48 -12.50
CA LEU A 74 11.47 6.26 -11.28
C LEU A 74 12.53 5.64 -10.34
N ASN A 75 13.02 4.43 -10.63
CA ASN A 75 13.89 3.66 -9.72
C ASN A 75 15.36 3.48 -10.23
N GLU A 76 15.86 4.30 -11.15
CA GLU A 76 17.30 4.38 -11.48
C GLU A 76 18.13 5.27 -10.53
#